data_AF-A0A522U9Q2-F1
#
_entry.id   AF-A0A522U9Q2-F1
#
_cell.length_a   1.000
_cell.length_b   1.000
_cell.length_c   1.000
_cell.angle_alpha   90.00
_cell.angle_beta   90.00
_cell.angle_gamma   90.00
#
_symmetry.space_group_name_H-M   'P 1'
#
loop_
_entity.id
_entity.type
_entity.pdbx_description
1 polymer ?
#
loop_
_entity_poly.entity_id
_entity_poly.type
_entity_poly.pdbx_seq_one_letter_code
_entity_poly.pdbx_strand_id
1 'polypeptide(L)'
;MRWIEGRVHVEDSVGMPRAASGRLLQHSFFADMPAVTLGLVRAQGSSLCFGPIELLRFGRARVTRTRVEWPIEGGLAARRAGGIFAIESAGGRMTTSVDGYRPLLPRAIYLVTQLPIHHLVTRLHLLRVRGREPAPGVRADPASRFQAAAIDVALCVTLARLSERRPSWRFLLGVAASYHVACWSISGRTLGGLVMRQRVVAADGSRPSVGQAILRLLALPLAALRRRPEHDAVAGTDVVDG
;
A
#
# COMPACT_ATOMS: atom_id res chain seq x y z
N MET A 1 9.12 -12.93 -4.06
CA MET A 1 9.64 -12.52 -5.39
C MET A 1 10.71 -13.50 -5.85
N ARG A 2 10.68 -13.94 -7.11
CA ARG A 2 11.68 -14.81 -7.73
C ARG A 2 12.19 -14.14 -9.00
N TRP A 3 13.50 -14.25 -9.27
CA TRP A 3 14.13 -13.72 -10.48
C TRP A 3 14.94 -14.82 -11.15
N ILE A 4 14.50 -15.28 -12.33
CA ILE A 4 15.11 -16.40 -13.06
C ILE A 4 15.29 -15.98 -14.52
N GLU A 5 16.52 -16.00 -15.03
CA GLU A 5 16.83 -15.69 -16.44
C GLU A 5 16.26 -14.35 -16.93
N GLY A 6 16.37 -13.31 -16.10
CA GLY A 6 15.84 -11.97 -16.43
C GLY A 6 14.31 -11.85 -16.34
N ARG A 7 13.61 -12.90 -15.91
CA ARG A 7 12.17 -12.91 -15.68
C ARG A 7 11.88 -12.81 -14.20
N VAL A 8 10.84 -12.05 -13.89
CA VAL A 8 10.39 -11.75 -12.53
C VAL A 8 9.06 -12.42 -12.28
N HIS A 9 8.98 -13.07 -11.13
CA HIS A 9 7.73 -13.47 -10.50
C HIS A 9 7.53 -12.68 -9.19
N VAL A 10 6.42 -11.97 -9.10
CA VAL A 10 6.01 -11.19 -7.91
C VAL A 10 4.58 -11.54 -7.58
N GLU A 11 4.29 -11.65 -6.29
CA GLU A 11 2.96 -11.93 -5.77
C GLU A 11 2.69 -11.02 -4.58
N ASP A 12 1.47 -10.56 -4.45
CA ASP A 12 0.94 -9.90 -3.25
C ASP A 12 -0.49 -10.39 -2.99
N SER A 13 -0.94 -10.36 -1.73
CA SER A 13 -2.28 -10.82 -1.40
C SER A 13 -2.84 -10.17 -0.14
N VAL A 14 -4.17 -10.10 -0.10
CA VAL A 14 -4.96 -9.59 1.04
C VAL A 14 -6.03 -10.58 1.45
N GLY A 15 -6.45 -10.53 2.71
CA GLY A 15 -7.64 -11.25 3.17
C GLY A 15 -8.91 -10.71 2.50
N MET A 16 -9.73 -11.59 1.94
CA MET A 16 -10.93 -11.22 1.20
C MET A 16 -12.15 -11.98 1.74
N PRO A 17 -12.98 -11.36 2.61
CA PRO A 17 -14.09 -12.05 3.27
C PRO A 17 -15.24 -12.43 2.33
N ARG A 18 -15.38 -11.73 1.19
CA ARG A 18 -16.38 -12.02 0.16
C ARG A 18 -15.70 -12.15 -1.19
N ALA A 19 -15.92 -13.25 -1.90
CA ALA A 19 -15.26 -13.45 -3.19
C ALA A 19 -15.62 -12.36 -4.21
N ALA A 20 -14.61 -11.78 -4.86
CA ALA A 20 -14.80 -10.86 -5.97
C ALA A 20 -14.97 -11.61 -7.30
N SER A 21 -15.83 -11.09 -8.19
CA SER A 21 -15.98 -11.65 -9.53
C SER A 21 -14.85 -11.21 -10.45
N GLY A 22 -14.47 -12.05 -11.43
CA GLY A 22 -13.43 -11.72 -12.41
C GLY A 22 -13.75 -10.46 -13.20
N ARG A 23 -15.03 -10.17 -13.47
CA ARG A 23 -15.46 -8.90 -14.10
C ARG A 23 -15.21 -7.68 -13.22
N LEU A 24 -15.50 -7.79 -11.91
CA LEU A 24 -15.19 -6.73 -10.96
C LEU A 24 -13.68 -6.48 -10.89
N LEU A 25 -12.88 -7.54 -10.82
CA LEU A 25 -11.41 -7.45 -10.82
C LEU A 25 -10.89 -6.77 -12.09
N GLN A 26 -11.43 -7.15 -13.26
CA GLN A 26 -11.07 -6.54 -14.54
C GLN A 26 -11.35 -5.03 -14.56
N HIS A 27 -12.55 -4.64 -14.14
CA HIS A 27 -12.99 -3.25 -14.19
C HIS A 27 -12.28 -2.38 -13.16
N SER A 28 -12.16 -2.87 -11.93
CA SER A 28 -11.60 -2.12 -10.80
C SER A 28 -10.11 -1.82 -10.98
N PHE A 29 -9.32 -2.72 -11.58
CA PHE A 29 -7.88 -2.52 -11.72
C PHE A 29 -7.54 -1.17 -12.38
N PHE A 30 -8.04 -0.93 -13.60
CA PHE A 30 -7.77 0.32 -14.32
C PHE A 30 -8.48 1.53 -13.68
N ALA A 31 -9.69 1.34 -13.17
CA ALA A 31 -10.47 2.41 -12.53
C ALA A 31 -9.83 2.91 -11.23
N ASP A 32 -9.15 2.05 -10.50
CA ASP A 32 -8.53 2.38 -9.22
C ASP A 32 -7.15 3.03 -9.36
N MET A 33 -6.44 2.80 -10.47
CA MET A 33 -5.07 3.31 -10.65
C MET A 33 -4.92 4.81 -10.36
N PRO A 34 -5.79 5.70 -10.86
CA PRO A 34 -5.74 7.12 -10.50
C PRO A 34 -5.89 7.35 -9.00
N ALA A 35 -6.79 6.63 -8.31
CA ALA A 35 -6.99 6.82 -6.88
C ALA A 35 -5.80 6.34 -6.05
N VAL A 36 -5.27 5.14 -6.34
CA VAL A 36 -4.19 4.52 -5.55
C VAL A 36 -2.81 5.15 -5.83
N THR A 37 -2.66 5.86 -6.95
CA THR A 37 -1.44 6.60 -7.30
C THR A 37 -1.57 8.11 -7.12
N LEU A 38 -2.64 8.59 -6.46
CA LEU A 38 -2.90 10.01 -6.24
C LEU A 38 -2.93 10.84 -7.54
N GLY A 39 -3.44 10.23 -8.62
CA GLY A 39 -3.62 10.82 -9.93
C GLY A 39 -2.38 10.77 -10.84
N LEU A 40 -1.26 10.24 -10.33
CA LEU A 40 0.01 10.15 -11.07
C LEU A 40 -0.06 9.16 -12.24
N VAL A 41 -0.70 8.02 -12.03
CA VAL A 41 -0.89 6.98 -13.05
C VAL A 41 -2.35 6.93 -13.44
N ARG A 42 -2.62 6.97 -14.75
CA ARG A 42 -3.96 6.90 -15.31
C ARG A 42 -4.07 5.77 -16.32
N ALA A 43 -5.23 5.13 -16.35
CA ALA A 43 -5.57 4.19 -17.40
C ALA A 43 -5.96 4.94 -18.68
N GLN A 44 -5.41 4.50 -19.80
CA GLN A 44 -5.78 4.93 -21.15
C GLN A 44 -5.98 3.68 -22.00
N GLY A 45 -7.23 3.30 -22.24
CA GLY A 45 -7.54 2.01 -22.87
C GLY A 45 -6.99 0.85 -22.04
N SER A 46 -6.07 0.07 -22.61
CA SER A 46 -5.38 -1.05 -21.94
C SER A 46 -3.97 -0.69 -21.43
N SER A 47 -3.63 0.60 -21.38
CA SER A 47 -2.31 1.07 -20.91
C SER A 47 -2.42 1.82 -19.59
N LEU A 48 -1.36 1.73 -18.78
CA LEU A 48 -1.13 2.57 -17.61
C LEU A 48 -0.08 3.62 -17.94
N CYS A 49 -0.44 4.89 -17.81
CA CYS A 49 0.39 6.01 -18.23
C CYS A 49 0.70 6.97 -17.08
N PHE A 50 1.92 7.50 -17.05
CA PHE A 50 2.33 8.64 -16.22
C PHE A 50 2.46 9.86 -17.13
N GLY A 51 1.43 10.72 -17.14
CA GLY A 51 1.33 11.79 -18.13
C GLY A 51 1.35 11.23 -19.56
N PRO A 52 2.29 11.67 -20.43
CA PRO A 52 2.41 11.15 -21.80
C PRO A 52 3.18 9.82 -21.89
N ILE A 53 3.73 9.32 -20.78
CA ILE A 53 4.62 8.15 -20.78
C ILE A 53 3.80 6.88 -20.52
N GLU A 54 3.75 5.97 -21.50
CA GLU A 54 3.18 4.62 -21.33
C GLU A 54 4.13 3.79 -20.44
N LEU A 55 3.72 3.53 -19.19
CA LEU A 55 4.50 2.73 -18.25
C LEU A 55 4.39 1.25 -18.57
N LEU A 56 3.16 0.77 -18.75
CA LEU A 56 2.84 -0.61 -19.07
C LEU A 56 1.65 -0.66 -20.02
N ARG A 57 1.77 -1.48 -21.06
CA ARG A 57 0.68 -1.83 -21.97
C ARG A 57 0.24 -3.26 -21.72
N PHE A 58 -1.06 -3.44 -21.54
CA PHE A 58 -1.69 -4.73 -21.39
C PHE A 58 -2.44 -5.12 -22.66
N GLY A 59 -2.41 -6.40 -22.98
CA GLY A 59 -3.23 -6.96 -24.05
C GLY A 59 -4.64 -7.32 -23.60
N ARG A 60 -5.34 -8.08 -24.45
CA ARG A 60 -6.72 -8.50 -24.19
C ARG A 60 -6.80 -9.36 -22.93
N ALA A 61 -7.67 -8.94 -22.01
CA ALA A 61 -7.91 -9.67 -20.77
C ALA A 61 -8.56 -11.03 -21.02
N ARG A 62 -8.13 -12.05 -20.27
CA ARG A 62 -8.84 -13.31 -20.10
C ARG A 62 -9.54 -13.28 -18.75
N VAL A 63 -10.87 -13.41 -18.74
CA VAL A 63 -11.68 -13.27 -17.54
C VAL A 63 -12.40 -14.58 -17.28
N THR A 64 -12.26 -15.11 -16.06
CA THR A 64 -13.03 -16.24 -15.55
C THR A 64 -14.02 -15.75 -14.49
N ARG A 65 -14.66 -16.68 -13.76
CA ARG A 65 -15.61 -16.33 -12.70
C ARG A 65 -14.97 -15.51 -11.57
N THR A 66 -13.74 -15.80 -11.19
CA THR A 66 -13.05 -15.22 -10.02
C THR A 66 -11.63 -14.74 -10.30
N ARG A 67 -11.18 -14.81 -11.56
CA ARG A 67 -9.84 -14.44 -11.98
C ARG A 67 -9.88 -13.59 -13.25
N VAL A 68 -8.90 -12.71 -13.38
CA VAL A 68 -8.61 -11.97 -14.60
C VAL A 68 -7.12 -12.00 -14.85
N GLU A 69 -6.74 -12.13 -16.12
CA GLU A 69 -5.35 -12.14 -16.57
C GLU A 69 -5.16 -11.19 -17.74
N TRP A 70 -4.05 -10.47 -17.76
CA TRP A 70 -3.64 -9.62 -18.85
C TRP A 70 -2.21 -9.98 -19.28
N PRO A 71 -1.98 -10.26 -20.57
CA PRO A 71 -0.62 -10.33 -21.07
C PRO A 71 0.02 -8.94 -21.04
N ILE A 72 1.29 -8.86 -20.66
CA ILE A 72 2.06 -7.62 -20.68
C ILE A 72 2.69 -7.48 -22.07
N GLU A 73 2.25 -6.48 -22.84
CA GLU A 73 2.64 -6.29 -24.24
C GLU A 73 3.78 -5.28 -24.42
N GLY A 74 4.10 -4.49 -23.40
CA GLY A 74 5.18 -3.50 -23.46
C GLY A 74 5.00 -2.35 -22.49
N GLY A 75 5.51 -1.17 -22.88
CA GLY A 75 5.60 0.04 -22.06
C GLY A 75 7.00 0.25 -21.48
N LEU A 76 7.29 1.45 -21.00
CA LEU A 76 8.62 1.86 -20.52
C LEU A 76 9.16 0.96 -19.39
N ALA A 77 8.29 0.44 -18.51
CA ALA A 77 8.72 -0.41 -17.42
C ALA A 77 9.13 -1.81 -17.92
N ALA A 78 8.59 -2.26 -19.05
CA ALA A 78 8.88 -3.55 -19.65
C ALA A 78 10.05 -3.44 -20.66
N ARG A 79 11.08 -4.29 -20.50
CA ARG A 79 12.17 -4.37 -21.49
C ARG A 79 11.68 -4.80 -22.86
N ARG A 80 10.69 -5.69 -22.89
CA ARG A 80 10.06 -6.26 -24.07
C ARG A 80 8.71 -6.87 -23.70
N ALA A 81 7.86 -7.11 -24.69
CA ALA A 81 6.62 -7.86 -24.51
C ALA A 81 6.88 -9.22 -23.85
N GLY A 82 6.00 -9.60 -22.93
CA GLY A 82 6.02 -10.88 -22.24
C GLY A 82 5.67 -10.80 -20.76
N GLY A 83 5.11 -11.91 -20.29
CA GLY A 83 4.62 -12.06 -18.93
C GLY A 83 3.12 -11.84 -18.82
N ILE A 84 2.57 -12.19 -17.67
CA ILE A 84 1.15 -12.17 -17.37
C ILE A 84 0.97 -11.47 -16.03
N PHE A 85 0.09 -10.48 -16.00
CA PHE A 85 -0.44 -9.90 -14.78
C PHE A 85 -1.79 -10.56 -14.49
N ALA A 86 -1.98 -11.08 -13.29
CA ALA A 86 -3.21 -11.76 -12.91
C ALA A 86 -3.72 -11.28 -11.56
N ILE A 87 -5.04 -11.21 -11.41
CA ILE A 87 -5.71 -11.00 -10.12
C ILE A 87 -6.74 -12.12 -9.95
N GLU A 88 -6.70 -12.80 -8.82
CA GLU A 88 -7.57 -13.92 -8.49
C GLU A 88 -8.16 -13.76 -7.08
N SER A 89 -9.45 -14.04 -6.95
CA SER A 89 -10.15 -14.11 -5.68
C SER A 89 -10.54 -15.56 -5.37
N ALA A 90 -9.76 -16.25 -4.54
CA ALA A 90 -9.98 -17.65 -4.19
C ALA A 90 -9.60 -17.92 -2.71
N GLY A 91 -10.29 -18.87 -2.09
CA GLY A 91 -9.92 -19.35 -0.73
C GLY A 91 -9.91 -18.27 0.35
N GLY A 92 -10.83 -17.30 0.30
CA GLY A 92 -10.88 -16.19 1.26
C GLY A 92 -9.73 -15.18 1.12
N ARG A 93 -9.02 -15.20 -0.02
CA ARG A 93 -7.93 -14.28 -0.34
C ARG A 93 -8.14 -13.68 -1.72
N MET A 94 -7.57 -12.48 -1.90
CA MET A 94 -7.38 -11.89 -3.21
C MET A 94 -5.88 -11.75 -3.45
N THR A 95 -5.41 -12.41 -4.50
CA THR A 95 -4.00 -12.51 -4.84
C THR A 95 -3.78 -11.84 -6.19
N THR A 96 -2.72 -11.05 -6.27
CA THR A 96 -2.21 -10.52 -7.52
C THR A 96 -0.86 -11.15 -7.82
N SER A 97 -0.65 -11.62 -9.04
CA SER A 97 0.64 -12.11 -9.49
C SER A 97 1.09 -11.41 -10.78
N VAL A 98 2.41 -11.30 -10.92
CA VAL A 98 3.08 -10.97 -12.16
C VAL A 98 4.02 -12.13 -12.46
N ASP A 99 3.83 -12.79 -13.59
CA ASP A 99 4.56 -13.98 -14.00
C ASP A 99 5.31 -13.73 -15.30
N GLY A 100 6.61 -14.04 -15.34
CA GLY A 100 7.40 -13.97 -16.58
C GLY A 100 7.72 -12.56 -17.08
N TYR A 101 7.44 -11.53 -16.29
CA TYR A 101 7.72 -10.12 -16.61
C TYR A 101 9.21 -9.84 -16.71
N ARG A 102 9.61 -9.00 -17.67
CA ARG A 102 11.01 -8.61 -17.89
C ARG A 102 11.16 -7.11 -17.69
N PRO A 103 11.58 -6.64 -16.51
CA PRO A 103 11.75 -5.22 -16.28
C PRO A 103 12.87 -4.64 -17.15
N LEU A 104 12.70 -3.39 -17.58
CA LEU A 104 13.73 -2.65 -18.31
C LEU A 104 14.98 -2.45 -17.45
N LEU A 105 14.76 -2.09 -16.19
CA LEU A 105 15.81 -1.75 -15.23
C LEU A 105 16.68 -2.96 -14.84
N PRO A 106 17.98 -2.74 -14.59
CA PRO A 106 18.83 -3.72 -13.94
C PRO A 106 18.24 -4.18 -12.60
N ARG A 107 18.52 -5.44 -12.23
CA ARG A 107 17.93 -6.08 -11.03
C ARG A 107 18.04 -5.23 -9.77
N ALA A 108 19.22 -4.71 -9.46
CA ALA A 108 19.42 -3.91 -8.24
C ALA A 108 18.52 -2.67 -8.22
N ILE A 109 18.47 -1.94 -9.33
CA ILE A 109 17.64 -0.73 -9.47
C ILE A 109 16.15 -1.09 -9.40
N TYR A 110 15.72 -2.15 -10.10
CA TYR A 110 14.35 -2.65 -10.02
C TYR A 110 13.92 -2.97 -8.58
N LEU A 111 14.77 -3.67 -7.82
CA LEU A 111 14.48 -4.10 -6.46
C LEU A 111 14.29 -2.94 -5.48
N VAL A 112 15.02 -1.84 -5.65
CA VAL A 112 14.97 -0.70 -4.73
C VAL A 112 14.01 0.41 -5.19
N THR A 113 13.57 0.39 -6.45
CA THR A 113 12.69 1.44 -7.02
C THR A 113 11.32 0.91 -7.42
N GLN A 114 11.25 0.04 -8.44
CA GLN A 114 9.99 -0.41 -9.02
C GLN A 114 9.27 -1.43 -8.14
N LEU A 115 10.00 -2.39 -7.57
CA LEU A 115 9.38 -3.47 -6.79
C LEU A 115 8.61 -2.95 -5.56
N PRO A 116 9.15 -2.03 -4.73
CA PRO A 116 8.39 -1.46 -3.61
C PRO A 116 7.14 -0.71 -4.05
N ILE A 117 7.23 0.03 -5.17
CA ILE A 117 6.09 0.76 -5.75
C ILE A 117 5.03 -0.22 -6.25
N HIS A 118 5.42 -1.28 -6.97
CA HIS A 118 4.50 -2.30 -7.44
C HIS A 118 3.76 -2.97 -6.29
N HIS A 119 4.47 -3.34 -5.21
CA HIS A 119 3.83 -3.88 -4.02
C HIS A 119 2.87 -2.88 -3.37
N LEU A 120 3.29 -1.64 -3.16
CA LEU A 120 2.42 -0.62 -2.55
C LEU A 120 1.15 -0.40 -3.36
N VAL A 121 1.28 -0.15 -4.67
CA VAL A 121 0.14 0.13 -5.56
C VAL A 121 -0.79 -1.07 -5.66
N THR A 122 -0.22 -2.28 -5.83
CA THR A 122 -1.00 -3.52 -5.88
C THR A 122 -1.76 -3.74 -4.58
N ARG A 123 -1.09 -3.59 -3.44
CA ARG A 123 -1.69 -3.76 -2.12
C ARG A 123 -2.80 -2.75 -1.87
N LEU A 124 -2.61 -1.48 -2.20
CA LEU A 124 -3.65 -0.45 -2.05
C LEU A 124 -4.87 -0.74 -2.95
N HIS A 125 -4.64 -1.16 -4.19
CA HIS A 125 -5.73 -1.59 -5.07
C HIS A 125 -6.49 -2.78 -4.49
N LEU A 126 -5.78 -3.84 -4.06
CA LEU A 126 -6.39 -5.01 -3.44
C LEU A 126 -7.22 -4.65 -2.20
N LEU A 127 -6.70 -3.78 -1.33
CA LEU A 127 -7.44 -3.30 -0.15
C LEU A 127 -8.66 -2.44 -0.52
N ARG A 128 -8.59 -1.71 -1.65
CA ARG A 128 -9.71 -0.93 -2.15
C ARG A 128 -10.83 -1.81 -2.71
N VAL A 129 -10.49 -2.86 -3.45
CA VAL A 129 -11.46 -3.88 -3.91
C VAL A 129 -12.03 -4.67 -2.73
N ARG A 130 -11.19 -5.01 -1.74
CA ARG A 130 -11.62 -5.64 -0.48
C ARG A 130 -12.66 -4.78 0.23
N GLY A 131 -12.51 -3.46 0.18
CA GLY A 131 -13.38 -2.52 0.85
C GLY A 131 -13.17 -2.48 2.35
N ARG A 132 -13.99 -1.71 3.06
CA ARG A 132 -13.87 -1.55 4.53
C ARG A 132 -14.78 -2.47 5.34
N GLU A 133 -15.75 -3.10 4.70
CA GLU A 133 -16.72 -3.96 5.38
C GLU A 133 -16.51 -5.44 5.05
N PRO A 134 -16.53 -6.34 6.05
CA PRO A 134 -16.55 -6.05 7.50
C PRO A 134 -15.28 -5.33 7.96
N ALA A 135 -15.38 -4.46 8.96
CA ALA A 135 -14.23 -3.79 9.56
C ALA A 135 -13.21 -4.82 10.12
N PRO A 136 -11.90 -4.51 10.10
CA PRO A 136 -10.87 -5.42 10.61
C PRO A 136 -10.87 -5.59 12.14
N GLY A 137 -11.66 -4.79 12.86
CA GLY A 137 -11.82 -4.82 14.31
C GLY A 137 -12.69 -3.67 14.80
N VAL A 138 -12.89 -3.58 16.12
CA VAL A 138 -13.57 -2.43 16.75
C VAL A 138 -12.70 -1.20 16.55
N ARG A 139 -13.26 -0.14 15.97
CA ARG A 139 -12.51 1.09 15.70
C ARG A 139 -12.22 1.82 17.00
N ALA A 140 -10.96 2.24 17.16
CA ALA A 140 -10.55 3.01 18.31
C ALA A 140 -11.21 4.40 18.34
N ASP A 141 -11.68 4.78 19.52
CA ASP A 141 -12.31 6.08 19.78
C ASP A 141 -11.35 7.26 19.48
N PRO A 142 -11.82 8.36 18.87
CA PRO A 142 -10.99 9.52 18.55
C PRO A 142 -10.24 10.15 19.75
N ALA A 143 -10.84 10.22 20.94
CA ALA A 143 -10.19 10.79 22.11
C ALA A 143 -9.06 9.87 22.60
N SER A 144 -9.32 8.55 22.60
CA SER A 144 -8.30 7.54 22.92
C SER A 144 -7.13 7.58 21.92
N ARG A 145 -7.42 7.77 20.63
CA ARG A 145 -6.39 7.95 19.58
C ARG A 145 -5.54 9.20 19.82
N PHE A 146 -6.16 10.30 20.26
CA PHE A 146 -5.45 11.54 20.58
C PHE A 146 -4.51 11.34 21.78
N GLN A 147 -4.95 10.64 22.82
CA GLN A 147 -4.10 10.31 23.98
C GLN A 147 -2.90 9.45 23.57
N ALA A 148 -3.11 8.42 22.74
CA ALA A 148 -2.01 7.62 22.19
C ALA A 148 -0.99 8.49 21.43
N ALA A 149 -1.48 9.38 20.56
CA ALA A 149 -0.62 10.30 19.83
C ALA A 149 0.16 11.27 20.74
N ALA A 150 -0.45 11.76 21.83
CA ALA A 150 0.23 12.64 22.79
C ALA A 150 1.39 11.91 23.50
N ILE A 151 1.20 10.65 23.89
CA ILE A 151 2.27 9.80 24.47
C ILE A 151 3.41 9.62 23.47
N ASP A 152 3.08 9.31 22.21
CA ASP A 152 4.07 9.12 21.15
C ASP A 152 4.88 10.40 20.86
N VAL A 153 4.21 11.56 20.86
CA VAL A 153 4.88 12.86 20.69
C VAL A 153 5.84 13.13 21.86
N ALA A 154 5.39 12.91 23.10
CA ALA A 154 6.24 13.09 24.28
C ALA A 154 7.47 12.17 24.24
N LEU A 155 7.29 10.92 23.80
CA LEU A 155 8.40 9.99 23.59
C LEU A 155 9.38 10.50 22.53
N CYS A 156 8.89 10.90 21.35
CA CYS A 156 9.74 11.38 20.26
C CYS A 156 10.52 12.64 20.66
N VAL A 157 9.88 13.59 21.35
CA VAL A 157 10.54 14.78 21.90
C VAL A 157 11.62 14.39 22.90
N THR A 158 11.34 13.42 23.78
CA THR A 158 12.31 12.94 24.78
C THR A 158 13.52 12.28 24.11
N LEU A 159 13.30 11.37 23.16
CA LEU A 159 14.37 10.71 22.41
C LEU A 159 15.23 11.72 21.64
N ALA A 160 14.59 12.72 21.01
CA ALA A 160 15.31 13.78 20.32
C ALA A 160 16.18 14.61 21.29
N ARG A 161 15.65 14.95 22.47
CA ARG A 161 16.37 15.72 23.50
C ARG A 161 17.52 14.96 24.16
N LEU A 162 17.40 13.63 24.28
CA LEU A 162 18.47 12.77 24.78
C LEU A 162 19.64 12.68 23.80
N SER A 163 19.36 12.78 22.49
CA SER A 163 20.38 12.77 21.44
C SER A 163 21.02 14.14 21.26
N GLU A 164 20.22 15.21 21.32
CA GLU A 164 20.66 16.60 21.16
C GLU A 164 19.98 17.50 22.20
N ARG A 165 20.74 18.32 22.94
CA ARG A 165 20.18 19.19 24.00
C ARG A 165 19.13 20.20 23.48
N ARG A 166 19.26 20.62 22.22
CA ARG A 166 18.30 21.49 21.50
C ARG A 166 18.07 20.90 20.10
N PRO A 167 17.20 19.88 19.98
CA PRO A 167 17.03 19.19 18.70
C PRO A 167 16.41 20.15 17.68
N SER A 168 16.96 20.15 16.47
CA SER A 168 16.34 20.88 15.36
C SER A 168 14.96 20.29 15.02
N TRP A 169 14.05 21.09 14.46
CA TRP A 169 12.74 20.60 14.05
C TRP A 169 12.84 19.46 13.00
N ARG A 170 13.86 19.52 12.13
CA ARG A 170 14.13 18.48 11.13
C ARG A 170 14.51 17.16 11.78
N PHE A 171 15.37 17.22 12.79
CA PHE A 171 15.78 16.05 13.55
C PHE A 171 14.59 15.43 14.31
N LEU A 172 13.77 16.27 14.97
CA LEU A 172 12.54 15.82 15.62
C LEU A 172 11.60 15.09 14.65
N LEU A 173 11.36 15.66 13.46
CA LEU A 173 10.54 15.01 12.44
C LEU A 173 11.15 13.70 11.94
N GLY A 174 12.48 13.63 11.80
CA GLY A 174 13.19 12.41 11.44
C GLY A 174 13.01 11.29 12.48
N VAL A 175 13.14 11.64 13.77
CA VAL A 175 12.88 10.71 14.88
C VAL A 175 11.43 10.23 14.87
N ALA A 176 10.47 11.16 14.79
CA ALA A 176 9.05 10.82 14.76
C ALA A 176 8.67 9.96 13.55
N ALA A 177 9.16 10.31 12.36
CA ALA A 177 8.93 9.54 11.15
C ALA A 177 9.47 8.11 11.26
N SER A 178 10.73 7.97 11.71
CA SER A 178 11.39 6.66 11.85
C SER A 178 10.67 5.79 12.88
N TYR A 179 10.33 6.38 14.03
CA TYR A 179 9.57 5.72 15.09
C TYR A 179 8.22 5.20 14.58
N HIS A 180 7.40 6.07 13.98
CA HIS A 180 6.06 5.68 13.54
C HIS A 180 6.09 4.67 12.40
N VAL A 181 6.95 4.86 11.39
CA VAL A 181 7.07 3.91 10.27
C VAL A 181 7.53 2.53 10.77
N ALA A 182 8.52 2.49 11.67
CA ALA A 182 8.98 1.23 12.25
C ALA A 182 7.89 0.55 13.09
N CYS A 183 7.29 1.26 14.05
CA CYS A 183 6.25 0.71 14.92
C CYS A 183 5.04 0.20 14.13
N TRP A 184 4.53 0.98 13.17
CA TRP A 184 3.36 0.57 12.39
C TRP A 184 3.64 -0.62 11.49
N SER A 185 4.82 -0.70 10.87
CA SER A 185 5.14 -1.79 9.94
C SER A 185 5.55 -3.10 10.63
N ILE A 186 6.18 -3.03 11.81
CA ILE A 186 6.65 -4.22 12.53
C ILE A 186 5.53 -4.88 13.31
N SER A 187 4.78 -4.09 14.11
CA SER A 187 3.79 -4.60 15.07
C SER A 187 2.40 -3.98 14.90
N GLY A 188 2.29 -2.87 14.19
CA GLY A 188 1.07 -2.03 14.18
C GLY A 188 0.92 -1.19 15.45
N ARG A 189 1.81 -1.32 16.45
CA ARG A 189 1.67 -0.68 17.76
C ARG A 189 2.83 0.28 18.02
N THR A 190 2.47 1.53 18.30
CA THR A 190 3.36 2.50 18.94
C THR A 190 3.32 2.31 20.46
N LEU A 191 4.19 2.97 21.23
CA LEU A 191 4.12 2.99 22.69
C LEU A 191 2.79 3.55 23.18
N GLY A 192 2.34 4.68 22.63
CA GLY A 192 1.03 5.23 22.93
C GLY A 192 -0.09 4.26 22.58
N GLY A 193 0.01 3.59 21.42
CA GLY A 193 -0.93 2.53 21.04
C GLY A 193 -0.91 1.35 22.02
N LEU A 194 0.25 0.94 22.51
CA LEU A 194 0.36 -0.14 23.50
C LEU A 194 -0.34 0.24 24.81
N VAL A 195 -0.12 1.46 25.30
CA VAL A 195 -0.76 1.98 26.52
C VAL A 195 -2.28 2.08 26.35
N MET A 196 -2.72 2.59 25.20
CA MET A 196 -4.14 2.77 24.89
C MET A 196 -4.83 1.51 24.35
N ARG A 197 -4.13 0.37 24.27
CA ARG A 197 -4.63 -0.89 23.70
C ARG A 197 -5.16 -0.74 22.27
N GLN A 198 -4.39 -0.04 21.45
CA GLN A 198 -4.69 0.25 20.05
C GLN A 198 -3.61 -0.30 19.14
N ARG A 199 -4.00 -0.64 17.92
CA ARG A 199 -3.08 -0.99 16.83
C ARG A 199 -3.57 -0.46 15.49
N VAL A 200 -2.62 -0.10 14.65
CA VAL A 200 -2.83 0.21 13.23
C VAL A 200 -2.79 -1.09 12.45
N VAL A 201 -3.82 -1.33 11.65
CA VAL A 201 -3.94 -2.50 10.77
C VAL A 201 -4.24 -2.04 9.35
N ALA A 202 -3.90 -2.85 8.35
CA ALA A 202 -4.45 -2.71 7.01
C ALA A 202 -5.96 -3.05 7.04
N ALA A 203 -6.71 -2.63 6.01
CA ALA A 203 -8.15 -2.85 5.95
C ALA A 203 -8.56 -4.34 5.99
N ASP A 204 -7.66 -5.26 5.64
CA ASP A 204 -7.86 -6.71 5.75
C ASP A 204 -7.48 -7.30 7.12
N GLY A 205 -7.07 -6.44 8.08
CA GLY A 205 -6.67 -6.81 9.44
C GLY A 205 -5.21 -7.22 9.57
N SER A 206 -4.46 -7.31 8.47
CA SER A 206 -3.04 -7.61 8.50
C SER A 206 -2.20 -6.40 8.96
N ARG A 207 -0.91 -6.61 9.21
CA ARG A 207 -0.01 -5.49 9.56
C ARG A 207 0.17 -4.57 8.34
N PRO A 208 0.24 -3.24 8.54
CA PRO A 208 0.59 -2.32 7.45
C PRO A 208 1.96 -2.64 6.87
N SER A 209 2.08 -2.58 5.54
CA SER A 209 3.39 -2.61 4.91
C SER A 209 4.18 -1.32 5.20
N VAL A 210 5.50 -1.34 5.01
CA VAL A 210 6.33 -0.12 5.12
C VAL A 210 5.83 0.98 4.18
N GLY A 211 5.45 0.64 2.95
CA GLY A 211 4.89 1.61 1.99
C GLY A 211 3.58 2.23 2.47
N GLN A 212 2.68 1.44 3.07
CA GLN A 212 1.47 1.97 3.69
C GLN A 212 1.79 2.88 4.88
N ALA A 213 2.74 2.50 5.74
CA ALA A 213 3.14 3.30 6.89
C ALA A 213 3.71 4.66 6.48
N ILE A 214 4.57 4.69 5.45
CA ILE A 214 5.10 5.93 4.86
C ILE A 214 3.96 6.78 4.27
N LEU A 215 3.09 6.18 3.45
CA LEU A 215 1.98 6.90 2.84
C LEU A 215 1.03 7.48 3.90
N ARG A 216 0.74 6.72 4.95
CA ARG A 216 -0.03 7.16 6.11
C ARG A 216 0.60 8.37 6.79
N LEU A 217 1.92 8.33 7.03
CA LEU A 217 2.67 9.43 7.63
C LEU A 217 2.59 10.70 6.75
N LEU A 218 2.83 10.55 5.45
CA LEU A 218 2.81 11.67 4.49
C LEU A 218 1.41 12.29 4.35
N ALA A 219 0.35 11.53 4.60
CA ALA A 219 -1.02 11.99 4.54
C ALA A 219 -1.53 12.64 5.86
N LEU A 220 -0.73 12.67 6.93
CA LEU A 220 -1.12 13.32 8.20
C LEU A 220 -1.47 14.81 8.06
N PRO A 221 -0.74 15.65 7.29
CA PRO A 221 -1.11 17.06 7.12
C PRO A 221 -2.50 17.23 6.51
N LEU A 222 -2.88 16.36 5.56
CA LEU A 222 -4.20 16.37 4.94
C LEU A 222 -5.29 16.03 5.97
N ALA A 223 -5.01 15.07 6.85
CA ALA A 223 -5.92 14.70 7.93
C ALA A 223 -6.12 15.84 8.95
N ALA A 224 -5.03 16.54 9.30
CA ALA A 224 -5.09 17.70 10.19
C ALA A 224 -5.91 18.84 9.56
N LEU A 225 -5.68 19.14 8.28
CA LEU A 225 -6.41 20.19 7.55
C LEU A 225 -7.90 19.89 7.42
N ARG A 226 -8.26 18.64 7.07
CA ARG A 226 -9.66 18.23 6.85
C ARG A 226 -10.38 17.78 8.10
N ARG A 227 -9.68 17.65 9.24
CA ARG A 227 -10.20 17.09 10.50
C ARG A 227 -10.90 15.74 10.31
N ARG A 228 -10.36 14.93 9.40
CA ARG A 228 -10.86 13.59 9.03
C ARG A 228 -9.69 12.62 8.97
N PRO A 229 -9.88 11.33 9.23
CA PRO A 229 -8.80 10.33 9.18
C PRO A 229 -8.40 9.97 7.74
N GLU A 230 -8.11 10.97 6.91
CA GLU A 230 -7.75 10.81 5.49
C GLU A 230 -6.45 10.02 5.33
N HIS A 231 -5.54 10.10 6.30
CA HIS A 231 -4.32 9.30 6.32
C HIS A 231 -4.59 7.80 6.37
N ASP A 232 -5.60 7.37 7.15
CA ASP A 232 -6.06 5.98 7.19
C ASP A 232 -6.77 5.61 5.87
N ALA A 233 -7.54 6.56 5.33
CA ALA A 233 -8.25 6.38 4.07
C ALA A 233 -7.30 6.09 2.90
N VAL A 234 -6.29 6.94 2.74
CA VAL A 234 -5.29 6.93 1.67
C VAL A 234 -4.34 5.74 1.79
N ALA A 235 -3.93 5.38 3.01
CA ALA A 235 -3.02 4.26 3.23
C ALA A 235 -3.71 2.88 3.24
N GLY A 236 -5.04 2.83 3.16
CA GLY A 236 -5.80 1.58 3.29
C GLY A 236 -5.60 0.95 4.67
N THR A 237 -5.53 1.77 5.73
CA THR A 237 -5.36 1.33 7.11
C THR A 237 -6.55 1.74 7.96
N ASP A 238 -6.63 1.17 9.17
CA ASP A 238 -7.55 1.56 10.24
C ASP A 238 -6.82 1.46 11.60
N VAL A 239 -7.32 2.19 12.60
CA VAL A 239 -6.90 2.05 13.99
C VAL A 239 -7.98 1.29 14.75
N VAL A 240 -7.62 0.14 15.28
CA VAL A 240 -8.53 -0.74 16.01
C VAL A 240 -8.09 -0.93 17.45
N ASP A 241 -9.05 -1.19 18.32
CA ASP A 241 -8.79 -1.65 19.67
C ASP A 241 -8.21 -3.08 19.61
N GLY A 242 -7.31 -3.41 20.53
CA GLY A 242 -6.76 -4.77 20.61
C GLY A 242 -5.71 -4.98 21.67
#